data_AF-A0AA91T2B9-F1
#
_entry.id   AF-A0AA91T2B9-F1
#
_cell.length_a   1.000
_cell.length_b   1.000
_cell.length_c   1.000
_cell.angle_alpha   90.00
_cell.angle_beta   90.00
_cell.angle_gamma   90.00
#
_symmetry.space_group_name_H-M   'P 1'
#
loop_
_entity.id
_entity.type
_entity.pdbx_description
1 polymer ?
#
loop_
_entity_poly.entity_id
_entity_poly.type
_entity_poly.pdbx_seq_one_letter_code
_entity_poly.pdbx_strand_id
1 'polypeptide(L)'
;MAGMHDKRKPFQGKKFHKDLREFKNQEIKRSLVHRARLRKNYFKLLESEGQTTPESQKEKQSDEDNEENDDSGSESESEKEELLETSVSKIKSSGPLPPQRAPPARAQPKPQPRKVINFAERAKLAKERKEREREEKLRRVRERRQALEQKNKERERKKESLSKRTKTGQPVMGPKINDLLDKIRQNIN
;
A
#
# COMPACT_ATOMS: atom_id res chain seq x y z
N MET A 1 -37.35 4.98 -1.44
CA MET A 1 -36.01 5.45 -1.04
C MET A 1 -35.00 4.33 -1.35
N ALA A 2 -34.54 4.21 -2.59
CA ALA A 2 -33.52 3.23 -2.98
C ALA A 2 -32.15 3.92 -3.00
N GLY A 3 -31.20 3.40 -2.23
CA GLY A 3 -29.92 4.04 -1.92
C GLY A 3 -28.93 4.09 -3.09
N MET A 4 -28.14 5.16 -3.13
CA MET A 4 -27.00 5.33 -4.03
C MET A 4 -26.03 4.15 -3.91
N HIS A 5 -25.90 3.38 -5.00
CA HIS A 5 -24.84 2.41 -5.17
C HIS A 5 -23.58 3.14 -5.64
N ASP A 6 -22.50 3.05 -4.86
CA ASP A 6 -21.15 3.52 -5.25
C ASP A 6 -20.75 2.86 -6.58
N LYS A 7 -20.88 3.60 -7.67
CA LYS A 7 -20.40 3.16 -8.99
C LYS A 7 -18.88 3.18 -8.98
N ARG A 8 -18.28 2.04 -8.62
CA ARG A 8 -16.84 1.83 -8.80
C ARG A 8 -16.51 2.05 -10.28
N LYS A 9 -15.56 2.94 -10.55
CA LYS A 9 -15.08 3.24 -11.91
C LYS A 9 -14.68 1.93 -12.58
N PRO A 10 -15.07 1.69 -13.85
CA PRO A 10 -14.70 0.47 -14.56
C PRO A 10 -13.17 0.36 -14.63
N PHE A 11 -12.67 -0.87 -14.46
CA PHE A 11 -11.24 -1.16 -14.53
C PHE A 11 -10.72 -0.85 -15.94
N GLN A 12 -10.05 0.28 -16.09
CA GLN A 12 -9.33 0.63 -17.31
C GLN A 12 -8.03 -0.17 -17.31
N GLY A 13 -7.95 -1.20 -18.16
CA GLY A 13 -6.72 -1.97 -18.33
C GLY A 13 -5.54 -1.09 -18.75
N LYS A 14 -4.31 -1.56 -18.51
CA LYS A 14 -3.10 -0.85 -18.93
C LYS A 14 -3.10 -0.73 -20.47
N LYS A 15 -3.06 0.51 -20.97
CA LYS A 15 -2.93 0.78 -22.40
C LYS A 15 -1.57 0.26 -22.87
N PHE A 16 -1.55 -0.55 -23.93
CA PHE A 16 -0.30 -0.96 -24.56
C PHE A 16 0.40 0.25 -25.16
N HIS A 17 1.71 0.34 -24.94
CA HIS A 17 2.52 1.41 -25.51
C HIS A 17 2.73 1.13 -27.00
N LYS A 18 2.49 2.15 -27.85
CA LYS A 18 2.64 2.03 -29.31
C LYS A 18 4.09 1.77 -29.71
N ASP A 19 5.04 2.40 -29.02
CA ASP A 19 6.47 2.14 -29.17
C ASP A 19 7.04 1.52 -27.89
N LEU A 20 7.53 0.28 -28.02
CA LEU A 20 8.17 -0.47 -26.94
C LEU A 20 9.49 0.17 -26.49
N ARG A 21 10.20 0.87 -27.39
CA ARG A 21 11.49 1.51 -27.08
C ARG A 21 11.28 2.72 -26.18
N GLU A 22 10.33 3.59 -26.54
CA GLU A 22 9.96 4.73 -25.72
C GLU A 22 9.41 4.30 -24.36
N PHE A 23 8.59 3.25 -24.33
CA PHE A 23 8.08 2.70 -23.07
C PHE A 23 9.19 2.23 -22.14
N LYS A 24 10.13 1.43 -22.65
CA LYS A 24 11.29 0.98 -21.88
C LYS A 24 12.14 2.15 -21.40
N ASN A 25 12.36 3.16 -22.25
CA ASN A 25 13.08 4.37 -21.85
C ASN A 25 12.36 5.12 -20.72
N GLN A 26 11.03 5.22 -20.77
CA GLN A 26 10.23 5.81 -19.68
C GLN A 26 10.33 4.99 -18.40
N GLU A 27 10.30 3.66 -18.49
CA GLU A 27 10.44 2.76 -17.35
C GLU A 27 11.85 2.85 -16.72
N ILE A 28 12.89 2.92 -17.54
CA ILE A 28 14.27 3.17 -17.10
C ILE A 28 14.36 4.52 -16.38
N LYS A 29 13.83 5.60 -16.96
CA LYS A 29 13.81 6.92 -16.30
C LYS A 29 13.05 6.87 -14.97
N ARG A 30 11.87 6.24 -14.92
CA ARG A 30 11.07 6.09 -13.69
C ARG A 30 11.82 5.30 -12.62
N SER A 31 12.47 4.20 -12.99
CA SER A 31 13.23 3.37 -12.05
C SER A 31 14.48 4.07 -11.53
N LEU A 32 15.19 4.83 -12.38
CA LEU A 32 16.32 5.66 -11.98
C LEU A 32 15.91 6.76 -11.00
N VAL A 33 14.84 7.49 -11.29
CA VAL A 33 14.29 8.52 -10.38
C VAL A 33 13.84 7.91 -9.05
N HIS A 34 13.13 6.79 -9.10
CA HIS A 34 12.70 6.08 -7.88
C HIS A 34 13.91 5.64 -7.04
N ARG A 35 14.94 5.07 -7.67
CA ARG A 35 16.18 4.67 -7.00
C ARG A 35 16.90 5.87 -6.38
N ALA A 36 16.97 7.01 -7.07
CA ALA A 36 17.55 8.23 -6.54
C ALA A 36 16.76 8.74 -5.32
N ARG A 37 15.42 8.74 -5.39
CA ARG A 37 14.55 9.14 -4.27
C ARG A 37 14.70 8.21 -3.07
N LEU A 38 14.78 6.90 -3.30
CA LEU A 38 15.04 5.92 -2.23
C LEU A 38 16.40 6.15 -1.57
N ARG A 39 17.46 6.41 -2.35
CA ARG A 39 18.79 6.76 -1.81
C ARG A 39 18.73 8.02 -0.95
N LYS A 40 18.10 9.10 -1.45
CA LYS A 40 17.94 10.35 -0.69
C LYS A 40 17.19 10.14 0.62
N ASN A 41 16.09 9.39 0.58
CA ASN A 41 15.31 9.07 1.78
C ASN A 41 16.10 8.19 2.76
N TYR A 42 16.90 7.25 2.25
CA TYR A 42 17.76 6.40 3.06
C TYR A 42 18.85 7.19 3.77
N PHE A 43 19.51 8.14 3.09
CA PHE A 43 20.51 9.02 3.70
C PHE A 43 19.91 9.93 4.77
N LYS A 44 18.73 10.53 4.52
CA LYS A 44 17.99 11.29 5.54
C LYS A 44 17.66 10.47 6.80
N LEU A 45 17.29 9.20 6.62
CA LEU A 45 17.02 8.31 7.75
C LEU A 45 18.29 7.99 8.54
N LEU A 46 19.40 7.71 7.85
CA LEU A 46 20.72 7.50 8.48
C LEU A 46 21.15 8.71 9.32
N GLU A 47 21.02 9.93 8.78
CA GLU A 47 21.29 11.20 9.49
C GLU A 47 20.42 11.33 10.74
N SER A 48 19.10 11.10 10.61
CA SER A 48 18.16 11.20 11.74
C SER A 48 18.40 10.16 12.83
N GLU A 49 18.99 9.02 12.48
CA GLU A 49 19.35 7.94 13.41
C GLU A 49 20.76 8.11 14.01
N GLY A 50 21.46 9.20 13.67
CA GLY A 50 22.81 9.48 14.15
C GLY A 50 23.88 8.50 13.65
N GLN A 51 23.60 7.78 12.55
CA GLN A 51 24.53 6.84 11.93
C GLN A 51 25.36 7.58 10.87
N THR A 52 26.68 7.42 10.88
CA THR A 52 27.56 8.10 9.93
C THR A 52 27.24 7.68 8.51
N THR A 53 26.81 8.63 7.69
CA THR A 53 26.61 8.45 6.25
C THR A 53 27.96 8.16 5.58
N PRO A 54 27.98 7.44 4.44
CA PRO A 54 29.21 7.26 3.67
C PRO A 54 29.75 8.58 3.07
N GLU A 55 28.93 9.64 2.99
CA GLU A 55 29.38 11.00 2.68
C GLU A 55 30.19 11.61 3.83
N SER A 56 29.77 11.41 5.09
CA SER A 56 30.56 11.83 6.27
C SER A 56 31.94 11.13 6.39
N GLN A 57 32.11 9.97 5.74
CA GLN A 57 33.44 9.32 5.63
C GLN A 57 34.28 9.85 4.47
N LYS A 58 33.67 10.48 3.46
CA LYS A 58 34.36 11.16 2.35
C LYS A 58 34.73 12.60 2.72
N GLU A 59 33.86 13.33 3.41
CA GLU A 59 34.10 14.71 3.83
C GLU A 59 35.32 14.82 4.76
N LYS A 60 35.51 13.87 5.68
CA LYS A 60 36.74 13.81 6.51
C LYS A 60 38.05 13.57 5.74
N GLN A 61 37.99 13.27 4.45
CA GLN A 61 39.17 13.17 3.57
C GLN A 61 39.29 14.35 2.59
N SER A 62 38.32 15.27 2.54
CA SER A 62 38.26 16.36 1.55
C SER A 62 38.12 17.77 2.16
N ASP A 63 38.11 17.90 3.48
CA ASP A 63 38.06 19.20 4.21
C ASP A 63 39.33 20.06 4.08
N GLU A 64 40.06 20.00 2.95
CA GLU A 64 41.12 20.97 2.64
C GLU A 64 40.77 21.93 1.50
N ASP A 65 39.80 21.67 0.61
CA ASP A 65 39.55 22.62 -0.47
C ASP A 65 38.07 22.71 -0.93
N ASN A 66 37.59 23.95 -0.86
CA ASN A 66 36.55 24.60 -1.67
C ASN A 66 35.13 24.80 -1.11
N GLU A 67 34.90 26.08 -0.83
CA GLU A 67 33.67 26.79 -0.50
C GLU A 67 32.70 26.89 -1.69
N GLU A 68 31.46 27.23 -1.35
CA GLU A 68 30.44 27.93 -2.16
C GLU A 68 29.94 27.26 -3.45
N ASN A 69 28.65 26.91 -3.45
CA ASN A 69 27.64 27.68 -4.19
C ASN A 69 26.22 27.15 -3.89
N ASP A 70 25.43 28.08 -3.35
CA ASP A 70 23.98 28.09 -3.26
C ASP A 70 23.41 28.42 -4.65
N ASP A 71 22.37 27.72 -5.11
CA ASP A 71 21.36 28.34 -5.97
C ASP A 71 20.04 27.57 -5.95
N SER A 72 19.03 28.30 -5.48
CA SER A 72 17.63 27.96 -5.40
C SER A 72 16.89 28.39 -6.66
N GLY A 73 15.95 27.59 -7.16
CA GLY A 73 14.97 28.07 -8.14
C GLY A 73 13.98 26.98 -8.51
N SER A 74 12.76 26.96 -7.96
CA SER A 74 11.61 27.86 -8.21
C SER A 74 10.63 27.21 -9.20
N GLU A 75 9.36 27.40 -8.87
CA GLU A 75 8.19 26.61 -9.22
C GLU A 75 7.50 27.04 -10.54
N SER A 76 6.29 26.50 -10.72
CA SER A 76 5.14 26.92 -11.54
C SER A 76 4.96 26.16 -12.86
N GLU A 77 3.93 25.31 -13.04
CA GLU A 77 2.45 25.49 -13.03
C GLU A 77 1.89 25.87 -14.40
N SER A 78 0.62 25.49 -14.61
CA SER A 78 -0.33 25.86 -15.68
C SER A 78 -0.19 25.19 -17.06
N GLU A 79 -1.25 24.92 -17.84
CA GLU A 79 -2.71 24.78 -17.70
C GLU A 79 -3.20 24.24 -19.10
N LYS A 80 -4.32 23.46 -19.14
CA LYS A 80 -5.51 23.49 -20.04
C LYS A 80 -5.35 23.73 -21.58
N GLU A 81 -6.19 23.33 -22.55
CA GLU A 81 -7.47 22.61 -22.80
C GLU A 81 -7.24 21.74 -24.08
N GLU A 82 -8.16 20.94 -24.64
CA GLU A 82 -9.22 21.38 -25.57
C GLU A 82 -10.05 20.17 -26.03
N LEU A 83 -11.37 20.38 -26.12
CA LEU A 83 -12.42 19.47 -26.59
C LEU A 83 -12.43 19.38 -28.12
N LEU A 84 -12.67 18.18 -28.67
CA LEU A 84 -13.29 18.08 -30.00
C LEU A 84 -14.26 16.90 -30.09
N GLU A 85 -15.52 17.27 -30.27
CA GLU A 85 -16.68 16.45 -30.55
C GLU A 85 -16.92 16.49 -32.06
N THR A 86 -17.08 15.35 -32.73
CA THR A 86 -17.96 15.14 -33.89
C THR A 86 -17.77 13.75 -34.49
N SER A 87 -18.87 13.01 -34.59
CA SER A 87 -19.34 12.28 -35.78
C SER A 87 -20.01 10.95 -35.42
N VAL A 88 -21.32 10.97 -35.63
CA VAL A 88 -22.26 9.86 -35.49
C VAL A 88 -22.12 8.91 -36.68
N SER A 89 -22.46 7.64 -36.45
CA SER A 89 -22.89 6.59 -37.41
C SER A 89 -21.84 5.56 -37.90
N LYS A 90 -21.92 4.33 -37.35
CA LYS A 90 -22.40 3.16 -38.11
C LYS A 90 -22.69 1.97 -37.18
N ILE A 91 -23.96 1.57 -37.15
CA ILE A 91 -24.50 0.44 -36.41
C ILE A 91 -24.07 -0.86 -37.13
N LYS A 92 -23.39 -1.77 -36.43
CA LYS A 92 -23.29 -3.19 -36.82
C LYS A 92 -24.06 -4.00 -35.78
N SER A 93 -25.23 -4.49 -36.18
CA SER A 93 -26.07 -5.40 -35.40
C SER A 93 -25.38 -6.77 -35.29
N SER A 94 -24.73 -7.04 -34.17
CA SER A 94 -24.43 -8.42 -33.76
C SER A 94 -25.70 -9.02 -33.15
N GLY A 95 -26.15 -10.15 -33.69
CA GLY A 95 -27.40 -10.81 -33.31
C GLY A 95 -27.53 -11.13 -31.81
N PRO A 96 -28.74 -11.50 -31.35
CA PRO A 96 -28.99 -11.77 -29.95
C PRO A 96 -28.09 -12.90 -29.45
N LEU A 97 -27.44 -12.67 -28.31
CA LEU A 97 -26.71 -13.71 -27.58
C LEU A 97 -27.68 -14.87 -27.28
N PRO A 98 -27.22 -16.13 -27.39
CA PRO A 98 -28.05 -17.28 -27.05
C PRO A 98 -28.55 -17.15 -25.60
N PRO A 99 -29.82 -17.49 -25.31
CA PRO A 99 -30.37 -17.36 -23.97
C PRO A 99 -29.56 -18.25 -23.02
N GLN A 100 -28.71 -17.64 -22.19
CA GLN A 100 -28.16 -18.34 -21.05
C GLN A 100 -29.34 -18.69 -20.15
N ARG A 101 -29.68 -19.99 -20.10
CA ARG A 101 -30.64 -20.53 -19.15
C ARG A 101 -30.13 -20.15 -17.77
N ALA A 102 -30.81 -19.19 -17.12
CA ALA A 102 -30.48 -18.79 -15.77
C ALA A 102 -30.36 -20.06 -14.92
N PRO A 103 -29.31 -20.19 -14.06
CA PRO A 103 -29.25 -21.30 -13.13
C PRO A 103 -30.61 -21.39 -12.42
N PRO A 104 -31.20 -22.60 -12.27
CA PRO A 104 -32.51 -22.74 -11.66
C PRO A 104 -32.47 -21.96 -10.36
N ALA A 105 -33.40 -21.01 -10.20
CA ALA A 105 -33.47 -20.17 -9.01
C ALA A 105 -33.46 -21.10 -7.81
N ARG A 106 -32.29 -21.24 -7.17
CA ARG A 106 -32.11 -22.11 -6.02
C ARG A 106 -33.08 -21.54 -5.01
N ALA A 107 -34.16 -22.28 -4.76
CA ALA A 107 -35.31 -21.81 -4.01
C ALA A 107 -34.77 -21.23 -2.70
N GLN A 108 -34.73 -19.90 -2.63
CA GLN A 108 -34.27 -19.22 -1.43
C GLN A 108 -35.26 -19.68 -0.34
N PRO A 109 -34.77 -20.23 0.79
CA PRO A 109 -35.67 -20.69 1.84
C PRO A 109 -36.58 -19.52 2.20
N LYS A 110 -37.90 -19.71 2.02
CA LYS A 110 -38.90 -18.68 2.29
C LYS A 110 -38.65 -18.11 3.70
N PRO A 111 -38.65 -16.79 3.87
CA PRO A 111 -38.41 -16.19 5.19
C PRO A 111 -39.47 -16.72 6.15
N GLN A 112 -39.02 -17.53 7.13
CA GLN A 112 -39.90 -18.11 8.13
C GLN A 112 -40.59 -16.99 8.92
N PRO A 113 -41.88 -17.15 9.29
CA PRO A 113 -42.59 -16.14 10.06
C PRO A 113 -41.84 -15.90 11.38
N ARG A 114 -41.47 -14.64 11.63
CA ARG A 114 -40.76 -14.25 12.86
C ARG A 114 -41.71 -14.47 14.02
N LYS A 115 -41.27 -15.23 15.02
CA LYS A 115 -42.01 -15.40 16.29
C LYS A 115 -42.29 -14.00 16.85
N VAL A 116 -43.56 -13.73 17.18
CA VAL A 116 -43.99 -12.46 17.80
C VAL A 116 -43.51 -12.44 19.25
N ILE A 117 -42.28 -11.98 19.44
CA ILE A 117 -41.60 -11.87 20.75
C ILE A 117 -42.26 -10.77 21.58
N ASN A 118 -42.48 -11.03 22.87
CA ASN A 118 -43.08 -10.07 23.81
C ASN A 118 -42.19 -8.81 23.94
N PHE A 119 -42.77 -7.66 24.26
CA PHE A 119 -42.06 -6.39 24.42
C PHE A 119 -40.89 -6.48 25.40
N ALA A 120 -41.09 -7.16 26.54
CA ALA A 120 -40.04 -7.37 27.54
C ALA A 120 -38.88 -8.23 27.01
N GLU A 121 -39.20 -9.27 26.23
CA GLU A 121 -38.20 -10.15 25.60
C GLU A 121 -37.43 -9.41 24.50
N ARG A 122 -38.12 -8.55 23.74
CA ARG A 122 -37.50 -7.69 22.73
C ARG A 122 -36.52 -6.68 23.34
N ALA A 123 -36.86 -6.12 24.50
CA ALA A 123 -35.97 -5.21 25.23
C ALA A 123 -34.69 -5.92 25.71
N LYS A 124 -34.81 -7.15 26.23
CA LYS A 124 -33.67 -7.99 26.63
C LYS A 124 -32.76 -8.33 25.44
N LEU A 125 -33.33 -8.78 24.33
CA LEU A 125 -32.59 -9.08 23.10
C LEU A 125 -31.88 -7.85 22.53
N ALA A 126 -32.51 -6.67 22.58
CA ALA A 126 -31.89 -5.42 22.14
C ALA A 126 -30.70 -5.03 23.05
N LYS A 127 -30.81 -5.25 24.36
CA LYS A 127 -29.74 -5.01 25.33
C LYS A 127 -28.56 -5.96 25.09
N GLU A 128 -28.84 -7.25 24.95
CA GLU A 128 -27.84 -8.30 24.68
C GLU A 128 -27.10 -8.05 23.36
N ARG A 129 -27.81 -7.64 22.31
CA ARG A 129 -27.16 -7.25 21.03
C ARG A 129 -26.21 -6.08 21.22
N LYS A 130 -26.65 -5.02 21.92
CA LYS A 130 -25.81 -3.86 22.19
C LYS A 130 -24.60 -4.21 23.05
N GLU A 131 -24.76 -5.13 24.00
CA GLU A 131 -23.68 -5.62 24.86
C GLU A 131 -22.66 -6.42 24.06
N ARG A 132 -23.10 -7.41 23.27
CA ARG A 132 -22.23 -8.17 22.36
C ARG A 132 -21.48 -7.27 21.37
N GLU A 133 -22.16 -6.30 20.76
CA GLU A 133 -21.50 -5.35 19.87
C GLU A 133 -20.43 -4.51 20.58
N ARG A 134 -20.66 -4.14 21.85
CA ARG A 134 -19.67 -3.41 22.66
C ARG A 134 -18.49 -4.33 23.01
N GLU A 135 -18.76 -5.57 23.42
CA GLU A 135 -17.74 -6.56 23.73
C GLU A 135 -16.87 -6.90 22.52
N GLU A 136 -17.47 -7.13 21.35
CA GLU A 136 -16.74 -7.40 20.11
C GLU A 136 -15.88 -6.21 19.70
N LYS A 137 -16.39 -4.98 19.83
CA LYS A 137 -15.61 -3.75 19.60
C LYS A 137 -14.42 -3.66 20.56
N LEU A 138 -14.65 -3.88 21.86
CA LEU A 138 -13.60 -3.87 22.88
C LEU A 138 -12.55 -4.96 22.62
N ARG A 139 -13.00 -6.16 22.26
CA ARG A 139 -12.14 -7.29 21.89
C ARG A 139 -11.28 -6.95 20.68
N ARG A 140 -11.88 -6.42 19.61
CA ARG A 140 -11.16 -6.00 18.39
C ARG A 140 -10.10 -4.94 18.68
N VAL A 141 -10.42 -3.97 19.55
CA VAL A 141 -9.46 -2.94 19.98
C VAL A 141 -8.31 -3.56 20.78
N ARG A 142 -8.62 -4.47 21.72
CA ARG A 142 -7.61 -5.17 22.52
C ARG A 142 -6.69 -6.04 21.67
N GLU A 143 -7.25 -6.84 20.77
CA GLU A 143 -6.49 -7.67 19.82
C GLU A 143 -5.61 -6.81 18.93
N ARG A 144 -6.12 -5.68 18.42
CA ARG A 144 -5.32 -4.74 17.62
C ARG A 144 -4.16 -4.16 18.42
N ARG A 145 -4.38 -3.77 19.67
CA ARG A 145 -3.32 -3.25 20.56
C ARG A 145 -2.25 -4.32 20.82
N GLN A 146 -2.66 -5.55 21.15
CA GLN A 146 -1.73 -6.66 21.38
C GLN A 146 -0.91 -6.99 20.13
N ALA A 147 -1.54 -7.02 18.95
CA ALA A 147 -0.84 -7.27 17.70
C ALA A 147 0.19 -6.18 17.36
N LEU A 148 -0.10 -4.91 17.68
CA LEU A 148 0.84 -3.81 17.52
C LEU A 148 2.02 -3.94 18.50
N GLU A 149 1.74 -4.25 19.77
CA GLU A 149 2.76 -4.46 20.79
C GLU A 149 3.69 -5.62 20.45
N GLN A 150 3.13 -6.76 20.01
CA GLN A 150 3.91 -7.92 19.55
C GLN A 150 4.79 -7.55 18.36
N LYS A 151 4.24 -6.88 17.34
CA LYS A 151 5.03 -6.43 16.18
C LYS A 151 6.14 -5.45 16.56
N ASN A 152 5.90 -4.54 17.49
CA ASN A 152 6.93 -3.63 17.98
C ASN A 152 8.03 -4.39 18.73
N LYS A 153 7.66 -5.30 19.62
CA LYS A 153 8.60 -6.17 20.35
C LYS A 153 9.45 -7.03 19.41
N GLU A 154 8.87 -7.56 18.34
CA GLU A 154 9.60 -8.29 17.30
C GLU A 154 10.59 -7.38 16.55
N ARG A 155 10.19 -6.15 16.22
CA ARG A 155 11.08 -5.17 15.57
C ARG A 155 12.24 -4.77 16.47
N GLU A 156 11.99 -4.55 17.75
CA GLU A 156 13.04 -4.23 18.73
C GLU A 156 14.05 -5.36 18.84
N ARG A 157 13.58 -6.60 18.99
CA ARG A 157 14.45 -7.79 19.02
C ARG A 157 15.28 -7.94 17.74
N LYS A 158 14.68 -7.69 16.58
CA LYS A 158 15.39 -7.70 15.28
C LYS A 158 16.40 -6.56 15.17
N LYS A 159 16.05 -5.36 15.63
CA LYS A 159 16.95 -4.20 15.66
C LYS A 159 18.16 -4.50 16.54
N GLU A 160 17.93 -5.02 17.74
CA GLU A 160 18.97 -5.39 18.70
C GLU A 160 19.89 -6.49 18.14
N SER A 161 19.35 -7.52 17.48
CA SER A 161 20.18 -8.58 16.91
C SER A 161 21.03 -8.10 15.73
N LEU A 162 20.48 -7.21 14.88
CA LEU A 162 21.18 -6.64 13.72
C LEU A 162 22.18 -5.54 14.10
N SER A 163 22.01 -4.87 15.25
CA SER A 163 22.92 -3.83 15.73
C SER A 163 24.18 -4.37 16.41
N LYS A 164 24.25 -5.68 16.72
CA LYS A 164 25.42 -6.29 17.35
C LYS A 164 26.66 -6.16 16.47
N ARG A 165 27.79 -5.82 17.09
CA ARG A 165 29.11 -5.68 16.45
C ARG A 165 30.13 -6.57 17.17
N THR A 166 31.14 -7.03 16.43
CA THR A 166 32.28 -7.79 16.96
C THR A 166 33.23 -6.86 17.70
N LYS A 167 34.23 -7.43 18.40
CA LYS A 167 35.27 -6.67 19.11
C LYS A 167 36.00 -5.65 18.21
N THR A 168 36.15 -5.96 16.93
CA THR A 168 36.80 -5.11 15.93
C THR A 168 35.85 -4.10 15.26
N GLY A 169 34.59 -4.04 15.70
CA GLY A 169 33.59 -3.10 15.20
C GLY A 169 32.85 -3.55 13.92
N GLN A 170 33.21 -4.70 13.36
CA GLN A 170 32.47 -5.29 12.24
C GLN A 170 31.08 -5.73 12.69
N PRO A 171 30.04 -5.58 11.86
CA PRO A 171 28.72 -6.08 12.24
C PRO A 171 28.73 -7.60 12.34
N VAL A 172 28.02 -8.14 13.33
CA VAL A 172 27.87 -9.60 13.44
C VAL A 172 27.06 -10.10 12.25
N MET A 173 27.70 -10.91 11.40
CA MET A 173 27.15 -11.26 10.10
C MET A 173 26.02 -12.30 10.17
N GLY A 174 26.00 -13.21 11.14
CA GLY A 174 24.97 -14.28 11.22
C GLY A 174 23.52 -13.78 11.12
N PRO A 175 23.08 -12.85 12.01
CA PRO A 175 21.74 -12.26 11.93
C PRO A 175 21.49 -11.49 10.62
N LYS A 176 22.50 -10.75 10.14
CA LYS A 176 22.41 -9.97 8.89
C LYS A 176 22.31 -10.85 7.65
N ILE A 177 23.01 -11.98 7.62
CA ILE A 177 22.97 -12.96 6.53
C ILE A 177 21.56 -13.57 6.45
N ASN A 178 20.97 -13.98 7.58
CA ASN A 178 19.61 -14.53 7.57
C ASN A 178 18.58 -13.52 7.06
N ASP A 179 18.65 -12.26 7.50
CA ASP A 179 17.78 -11.19 6.99
C ASP A 179 17.98 -10.95 5.48
N LEU A 180 19.24 -11.03 5.00
CA LEU A 180 19.54 -10.95 3.57
C LEU A 180 18.97 -12.13 2.78
N LEU A 181 19.12 -13.36 3.28
CA LEU A 181 18.59 -14.57 2.65
C LEU A 181 17.06 -14.53 2.58
N ASP A 182 16.39 -14.08 3.64
CA ASP A 182 14.94 -13.93 3.66
C ASP A 182 14.46 -12.88 2.63
N LYS A 183 15.17 -11.75 2.51
CA LYS A 183 14.90 -10.75 1.47
C LYS A 183 15.11 -11.29 0.07
N ILE A 184 16.13 -12.11 -0.17
CA ILE A 184 16.37 -12.74 -1.46
C ILE A 184 15.22 -13.70 -1.79
N ARG A 185 14.82 -14.55 -0.84
CA ARG A 185 13.67 -15.47 -1.01
C ARG A 185 12.36 -14.74 -1.32
N GLN A 186 12.12 -13.59 -0.70
CA GLN A 186 10.92 -12.78 -0.94
C GLN A 186 10.90 -12.04 -2.28
N ASN A 187 12.06 -11.81 -2.90
CA ASN A 187 12.15 -11.15 -4.20
C ASN A 187 12.21 -12.14 -5.38
N ILE A 188 12.55 -13.41 -5.10
CA ILE A 188 12.57 -14.48 -6.11
C ILE A 188 11.15 -15.04 -6.34
N ASN A 189 10.31 -15.03 -5.32
CA ASN A 189 8.89 -15.41 -5.39
C ASN A 189 8.00 -14.20 -5.67
#